data_AF-A0A7X1ZC87-F1
#
_entry.id   AF-A0A7X1ZC87-F1
#
_cell.length_a   1.000
_cell.length_b   1.000
_cell.length_c   1.000
_cell.angle_alpha   90.00
_cell.angle_beta   90.00
_cell.angle_gamma   90.00
#
_symmetry.space_group_name_H-M   'P 1'
#
loop_
_entity.id
_entity.type
_entity.pdbx_description
1 polymer ?
#
loop_
_entity_poly.entity_id
_entity_poly.type
_entity_poly.pdbx_seq_one_letter_code
_entity_poly.pdbx_strand_id
1 'polypeptide(L)'
;MTDVPINDGPAASAQVLVSFALCVRHAQAVARRVEYLAANVEESIEDVADFHAAVDSLLGGAPLSAAARRLRDGLTDADRALLSEMRRVRTELVHDFFFEHPMDGPDETFEPAVRDRAQGRLRMIADVLRRAEALMDRLERMVSGAETPT
;
A
#
# COMPACT_ATOMS: atom_id res chain seq x y z
N MET A 1 8.23 17.34 -46.44
CA MET A 1 7.55 16.30 -45.65
C MET A 1 8.57 15.86 -44.62
N THR A 2 8.50 16.43 -43.42
CA THR A 2 9.54 16.31 -42.40
C THR A 2 8.95 15.43 -41.31
N ASP A 3 9.43 14.19 -41.22
CA ASP A 3 9.12 13.32 -40.09
C ASP A 3 9.75 13.95 -38.84
N VAL A 4 8.91 14.48 -37.97
CA VAL A 4 9.32 14.92 -36.65
C VAL A 4 9.31 13.67 -35.77
N PRO A 5 10.46 13.26 -35.19
CA PRO A 5 10.48 12.11 -34.30
C PRO A 5 9.56 12.39 -33.11
N ILE A 6 8.61 11.48 -32.88
CA ILE A 6 7.77 11.48 -31.67
C ILE A 6 8.72 11.22 -30.51
N ASN A 7 9.03 12.30 -29.78
CA ASN A 7 9.97 12.29 -28.68
C ASN A 7 9.25 11.71 -27.44
N ASP A 8 9.28 10.39 -27.28
CA ASP A 8 8.63 9.66 -26.17
C ASP A 8 9.33 9.84 -24.81
N GLY A 9 10.45 10.58 -24.75
CA GLY A 9 11.34 10.70 -23.59
C GLY A 9 10.72 11.30 -22.32
N PRO A 10 10.18 12.54 -22.34
CA PRO A 10 9.72 13.21 -21.11
C PRO A 10 8.31 12.80 -20.67
N ALA A 11 7.43 12.41 -21.60
CA ALA A 11 6.05 12.01 -21.28
C ALA A 11 5.98 10.64 -20.58
N ALA A 12 6.91 9.74 -20.92
CA ALA A 12 6.92 8.37 -20.39
C ALA A 12 7.43 8.29 -18.95
N SER A 13 8.49 9.03 -18.60
CA SER A 13 8.98 9.15 -17.22
C SER A 13 7.96 9.85 -16.32
N ALA A 14 7.29 10.89 -16.84
CA ALA A 14 6.19 11.55 -16.14
C ALA A 14 5.05 10.58 -15.79
N GLN A 15 4.73 9.62 -16.68
CA GLN A 15 3.71 8.61 -16.39
C GLN A 15 4.10 7.68 -15.23
N VAL A 16 5.38 7.29 -15.12
CA VAL A 16 5.88 6.49 -13.99
C VAL A 16 5.80 7.29 -12.69
N LEU A 17 6.24 8.56 -12.71
CA LEU A 17 6.14 9.46 -11.55
C LEU A 17 4.70 9.63 -11.08
N VAL A 18 3.77 9.86 -12.01
CA VAL A 18 2.34 10.00 -11.67
C VAL A 18 1.80 8.71 -11.07
N SER A 19 2.11 7.56 -11.67
CA SER A 19 1.65 6.25 -11.17
C SER A 19 2.23 5.95 -9.79
N PHE A 20 3.51 6.27 -9.57
CA PHE A 20 4.18 6.16 -8.28
C PHE A 20 3.51 7.06 -7.23
N ALA A 21 3.29 8.34 -7.53
CA ALA A 21 2.66 9.27 -6.62
C ALA A 21 1.24 8.84 -6.22
N LEU A 22 0.47 8.29 -7.17
CA LEU A 22 -0.84 7.71 -6.89
C LEU A 22 -0.75 6.51 -5.95
N CYS A 23 0.20 5.59 -6.19
CA CYS A 23 0.44 4.44 -5.32
C CYS A 23 0.86 4.86 -3.90
N VAL A 24 1.78 5.82 -3.77
CA VAL A 24 2.22 6.36 -2.47
C VAL A 24 1.04 6.97 -1.72
N ARG A 25 0.24 7.83 -2.38
CA ARG A 25 -0.93 8.44 -1.76
C ARG A 25 -1.93 7.39 -1.27
N HIS A 26 -2.16 6.35 -2.06
CA HIS A 26 -3.07 5.27 -1.72
C HIS A 26 -2.54 4.41 -0.58
N ALA A 27 -1.25 4.06 -0.59
CA ALA A 27 -0.57 3.37 0.50
C ALA A 27 -0.65 4.16 1.82
N GLN A 28 -0.45 5.48 1.78
CA GLN A 28 -0.60 6.35 2.95
C GLN A 28 -2.04 6.39 3.46
N ALA A 29 -3.04 6.37 2.57
CA ALA A 29 -4.43 6.31 2.96
C ALA A 29 -4.77 4.98 3.66
N VAL A 30 -4.31 3.86 3.11
CA VAL A 30 -4.47 2.54 3.73
C VAL A 30 -3.73 2.47 5.07
N ALA A 31 -2.52 3.00 5.16
CA ALA A 31 -1.73 3.01 6.40
C ALA A 31 -2.47 3.72 7.55
N ARG A 32 -3.02 4.92 7.30
CA ARG A 32 -3.82 5.64 8.31
C ARG A 32 -5.05 4.86 8.78
N ARG A 33 -5.67 4.09 7.89
CA ARG A 33 -6.83 3.23 8.24
C ARG A 33 -6.40 2.04 9.08
N VAL A 34 -5.25 1.44 8.77
CA VAL A 34 -4.64 0.38 9.59
C VAL A 34 -4.31 0.89 10.99
N GLU A 35 -3.67 2.06 11.09
CA GLU A 35 -3.35 2.72 12.36
C GLU A 35 -4.62 3.03 13.17
N TYR A 36 -5.66 3.55 12.52
CA TYR A 36 -6.97 3.76 13.15
C TYR A 36 -7.58 2.45 13.69
N LEU A 37 -7.57 1.38 12.90
CA LEU A 37 -8.08 0.07 13.34
C LEU A 37 -7.26 -0.48 14.50
N ALA A 38 -5.93 -0.36 14.47
CA ALA A 38 -5.05 -0.79 15.56
C ALA A 38 -5.31 0.01 16.85
N ALA A 39 -5.53 1.33 16.76
CA ALA A 39 -5.89 2.16 17.91
C ALA A 39 -7.22 1.75 18.57
N ASN A 40 -8.14 1.15 17.81
CA ASN A 40 -9.40 0.61 18.36
C ASN A 40 -9.23 -0.78 19.01
N VAL A 41 -8.09 -1.43 18.78
CA VAL A 41 -7.74 -2.76 19.31
C VAL A 41 -6.95 -2.66 20.62
N GLU A 42 -6.09 -1.65 20.75
CA GLU A 42 -5.24 -1.42 21.92
C GLU A 42 -5.94 -0.60 23.02
N GLU A 43 -5.83 -1.03 24.30
CA GLU A 43 -6.35 -0.28 25.46
C GLU A 43 -5.41 0.85 25.92
N SER A 44 -4.14 0.84 25.52
CA SER A 44 -3.16 1.88 25.82
C SER A 44 -2.32 2.19 24.59
N ILE A 45 -2.47 3.40 24.04
CA ILE A 45 -1.75 3.88 22.87
C ILE A 45 -0.46 4.56 23.35
N GLU A 46 0.69 3.89 23.26
CA GLU A 46 1.98 4.57 23.44
C GLU A 46 2.70 4.86 22.11
N ASP A 47 2.42 4.16 21.00
CA ASP A 47 3.15 4.43 19.74
C ASP A 47 2.46 3.95 18.44
N VAL A 48 1.20 4.31 18.22
CA VAL A 48 0.44 3.94 16.99
C VAL A 48 0.95 4.65 15.72
N ALA A 49 1.97 5.50 15.81
CA ALA A 49 2.56 6.20 14.66
C ALA A 49 3.43 5.31 13.76
N ASP A 50 3.77 4.09 14.19
CA ASP A 50 4.46 3.09 13.35
C ASP A 50 3.47 2.11 12.70
N PHE A 51 3.30 2.24 11.38
CA PHE A 51 2.51 1.31 10.57
C PHE A 51 2.90 -0.16 10.78
N HIS A 52 4.18 -0.48 10.96
CA HIS A 52 4.60 -1.87 11.18
C HIS A 52 4.05 -2.38 12.51
N ALA A 53 4.17 -1.59 13.58
CA ALA A 53 3.59 -1.90 14.88
C ALA A 53 2.06 -2.04 14.78
N ALA A 54 1.37 -1.11 14.10
CA ALA A 54 -0.08 -1.18 13.90
C ALA A 54 -0.53 -2.48 13.21
N VAL A 55 0.22 -2.95 12.21
CA VAL A 55 -0.05 -4.25 11.58
C VAL A 55 0.20 -5.41 12.57
N ASP A 56 1.22 -5.35 13.45
CA ASP A 56 1.51 -6.41 14.41
C ASP A 56 0.39 -6.51 15.47
N SER A 57 -0.14 -5.36 15.88
CA SER A 57 -1.28 -5.26 16.79
C SER A 57 -2.52 -5.93 16.21
N LEU A 58 -2.81 -5.73 14.92
CA LEU A 58 -3.90 -6.43 14.23
C LEU A 58 -3.65 -7.94 14.08
N LEU A 59 -2.39 -8.36 13.94
CA LEU A 59 -2.03 -9.77 13.77
C LEU A 59 -1.99 -10.56 15.10
N GLY A 60 -1.98 -9.87 16.24
CA GLY A 60 -2.31 -10.45 17.55
C GLY A 60 -1.16 -10.57 18.55
N GLY A 61 -0.24 -9.60 18.58
CA GLY A 61 0.84 -9.53 19.58
C GLY A 61 0.41 -9.13 21.00
N ALA A 62 -0.72 -8.44 21.17
CA ALA A 62 -1.18 -7.84 22.43
C ALA A 62 -2.46 -8.51 23.01
N PRO A 63 -2.75 -8.38 24.33
CA PRO A 63 -4.02 -8.81 24.90
C PRO A 63 -5.19 -8.08 24.24
N LEU A 64 -6.22 -8.83 23.83
CA LEU A 64 -7.28 -8.35 22.95
C LEU A 64 -8.55 -8.00 23.73
N SER A 65 -8.97 -6.74 23.62
CA SER A 65 -10.34 -6.30 23.94
C SER A 65 -11.40 -7.16 23.21
N ALA A 66 -12.67 -7.07 23.59
CA ALA A 66 -13.74 -7.84 22.92
C ALA A 66 -13.88 -7.48 21.42
N ALA A 67 -13.66 -6.21 21.06
CA ALA A 67 -13.64 -5.75 19.68
C ALA A 67 -12.40 -6.29 18.92
N ALA A 68 -11.25 -6.26 19.57
CA ALA A 68 -10.00 -6.81 19.05
C ALA A 68 -10.08 -8.32 18.74
N ARG A 69 -10.75 -9.09 19.60
CA ARG A 69 -11.01 -10.52 19.34
C ARG A 69 -11.88 -10.74 18.11
N ARG A 70 -12.97 -9.97 17.95
CA ARG A 70 -13.84 -10.05 16.77
C ARG A 70 -13.10 -9.75 15.47
N LEU A 71 -12.25 -8.71 15.48
CA LEU A 71 -11.40 -8.38 14.33
C LEU A 71 -10.45 -9.53 14.01
N ARG A 72 -9.72 -10.05 15.00
CA ARG A 72 -8.78 -11.16 14.82
C ARG A 72 -9.46 -12.41 14.29
N ASP A 73 -10.61 -12.78 14.83
CA ASP A 73 -11.34 -13.99 14.45
C ASP A 73 -11.95 -13.88 13.04
N GLY A 74 -12.24 -12.66 12.58
CA GLY A 74 -12.71 -12.41 11.21
C GLY A 74 -11.61 -12.29 10.16
N LEU A 75 -10.33 -12.23 10.57
CA LEU A 75 -9.18 -12.22 9.64
C LEU A 75 -8.85 -13.64 9.18
N THR A 76 -8.99 -13.86 7.87
CA THR A 76 -8.53 -15.09 7.20
C THR A 76 -7.02 -15.09 7.02
N ASP A 77 -6.43 -16.25 6.71
CA ASP A 77 -5.00 -16.36 6.38
C ASP A 77 -4.60 -15.49 5.18
N ALA A 78 -5.50 -15.34 4.21
CA ALA A 78 -5.30 -14.47 3.06
C ALA A 78 -5.24 -12.98 3.47
N ASP A 79 -6.04 -12.57 4.45
CA ASP A 79 -6.01 -11.20 4.97
C ASP A 79 -4.71 -10.92 5.73
N ARG A 80 -4.25 -11.88 6.51
CA ARG A 80 -2.96 -11.80 7.22
C ARG A 80 -1.80 -11.71 6.26
N ALA A 81 -1.83 -12.51 5.18
CA ALA A 81 -0.85 -12.45 4.11
C ALA A 81 -0.87 -11.09 3.40
N LEU A 82 -2.06 -10.54 3.11
CA LEU A 82 -2.22 -9.24 2.48
C LEU A 82 -1.71 -8.09 3.36
N LEU A 83 -1.98 -8.11 4.67
CA LEU A 83 -1.42 -7.14 5.62
C LEU A 83 0.12 -7.21 5.68
N SER A 84 0.68 -8.43 5.60
CA SER A 84 2.13 -8.62 5.51
C SER A 84 2.70 -8.13 4.18
N GLU A 85 1.99 -8.36 3.08
CA GLU A 85 2.35 -7.86 1.74
C GLU A 85 2.36 -6.32 1.70
N MET A 86 1.40 -5.69 2.37
CA MET A 86 1.33 -4.23 2.52
C MET A 86 2.56 -3.63 3.20
N ARG A 87 3.18 -4.33 4.16
CA ARG A 87 4.47 -3.90 4.74
C ARG A 87 5.55 -3.80 3.69
N ARG A 88 5.69 -4.86 2.87
CA ARG A 88 6.65 -4.89 1.77
C ARG A 88 6.38 -3.79 0.75
N VAL A 89 5.13 -3.61 0.34
CA VAL A 89 4.73 -2.56 -0.62
C VAL A 89 5.08 -1.18 -0.08
N ARG A 90 4.85 -0.90 1.20
CA ARG A 90 5.20 0.40 1.80
C ARG A 90 6.71 0.61 1.81
N THR A 91 7.49 -0.39 2.23
CA THR A 91 8.96 -0.33 2.19
C THR A 91 9.45 -0.06 0.78
N GLU A 92 8.92 -0.79 -0.19
CA GLU A 92 9.32 -0.64 -1.58
C GLU A 92 9.01 0.77 -2.12
N LEU A 93 7.79 1.27 -1.92
CA LEU A 93 7.40 2.59 -2.39
C LEU A 93 8.20 3.72 -1.73
N VAL A 94 8.54 3.60 -0.45
CA VAL A 94 9.18 4.68 0.31
C VAL A 94 10.70 4.64 0.19
N HIS A 95 11.28 3.44 0.16
CA HIS A 95 12.72 3.26 0.30
C HIS A 95 13.37 2.70 -0.95
N ASP A 96 12.76 1.76 -1.68
CA ASP A 96 13.51 0.94 -2.64
C ASP A 96 13.22 1.29 -4.11
N PHE A 97 12.03 1.81 -4.42
CA PHE A 97 11.51 1.89 -5.79
C PHE A 97 12.48 2.57 -6.78
N PHE A 98 13.04 3.73 -6.42
CA PHE A 98 13.96 4.46 -7.30
C PHE A 98 15.40 3.94 -7.25
N PHE A 99 15.78 3.15 -6.24
CA PHE A 99 17.06 2.43 -6.28
C PHE A 99 16.99 1.24 -7.24
N GLU A 100 15.85 0.53 -7.27
CA GLU A 100 15.62 -0.59 -8.18
C GLU A 100 15.29 -0.14 -9.62
N HIS A 101 14.71 1.05 -9.75
CA HIS A 101 14.29 1.64 -11.02
C HIS A 101 14.83 3.07 -11.16
N PRO A 102 16.15 3.25 -11.31
CA PRO A 102 16.76 4.57 -11.44
C PRO A 102 16.21 5.27 -12.69
N MET A 103 15.77 6.52 -12.51
CA MET A 103 15.24 7.34 -13.60
C MET A 103 16.25 8.33 -14.17
N ASP A 104 17.44 8.41 -13.56
CA ASP A 104 18.51 9.29 -14.00
C ASP A 104 19.47 8.52 -14.94
N GLY A 105 19.60 9.02 -16.16
CA GLY A 105 20.60 8.58 -17.14
C GLY A 105 21.37 9.77 -17.69
N PRO A 106 22.61 9.59 -18.17
CA PRO A 106 23.45 10.69 -18.68
C PRO A 106 22.84 11.45 -19.85
N ASP A 107 21.85 10.86 -20.54
CA ASP A 107 21.16 11.44 -21.69
C ASP A 107 19.70 11.86 -21.39
N GLU A 108 19.27 11.90 -20.12
CA GLU A 108 17.87 12.12 -19.69
C GLU A 108 16.85 11.12 -20.27
N THR A 109 17.32 10.08 -20.97
CA THR A 109 16.48 9.04 -21.55
C THR A 109 16.25 7.92 -20.54
N PHE A 110 15.02 7.81 -20.05
CA PHE A 110 14.60 6.68 -19.23
C PHE A 110 14.52 5.42 -20.09
N GLU A 111 15.43 4.48 -19.85
CA GLU A 111 15.56 3.27 -20.67
C GLU A 111 14.22 2.51 -20.74
N PRO A 112 13.71 2.15 -21.93
CA PRO A 112 12.40 1.52 -22.08
C PRO A 112 12.22 0.26 -21.24
N ALA A 113 13.26 -0.57 -21.11
CA ALA A 113 13.23 -1.78 -20.30
C ALA A 113 13.14 -1.50 -18.79
N VAL A 114 13.74 -0.40 -18.30
CA VAL A 114 13.59 0.03 -16.90
C VAL A 114 12.19 0.58 -16.69
N ARG A 115 11.71 1.41 -17.61
CA ARG A 115 10.34 1.96 -17.59
C ARG A 115 9.29 0.87 -17.53
N ASP A 116 9.35 -0.12 -18.41
CA ASP A 116 8.33 -1.15 -18.52
C ASP A 116 8.31 -2.03 -17.26
N ARG A 117 9.48 -2.29 -16.66
CA ARG A 117 9.59 -2.95 -15.35
C ARG A 117 8.98 -2.11 -14.23
N ALA A 118 9.33 -0.83 -14.13
CA ALA A 118 8.79 0.09 -13.14
C ALA A 118 7.25 0.21 -13.24
N GLN A 119 6.72 0.33 -14.45
CA GLN A 119 5.27 0.36 -14.69
C GLN A 119 4.61 -0.96 -14.33
N GLY A 120 5.20 -2.10 -14.71
CA GLY A 120 4.72 -3.42 -14.34
C GLY A 120 4.64 -3.58 -12.83
N ARG A 121 5.68 -3.11 -12.11
CA ARG A 121 5.73 -3.18 -10.65
C ARG A 121 4.68 -2.29 -9.99
N LEU A 122 4.52 -1.05 -10.45
CA LEU A 122 3.49 -0.14 -9.95
C LEU A 122 2.06 -0.68 -10.18
N ARG A 123 1.80 -1.39 -11.28
CA ARG A 123 0.50 -2.06 -11.50
C ARG A 123 0.26 -3.17 -10.50
N MET A 124 1.27 -3.98 -10.17
CA MET A 124 1.17 -5.01 -9.14
C MET A 124 0.91 -4.39 -7.77
N ILE A 125 1.64 -3.33 -7.41
CA ILE A 125 1.44 -2.58 -6.18
C ILE A 125 0.01 -2.01 -6.11
N ALA A 126 -0.48 -1.39 -7.19
CA ALA A 126 -1.83 -0.83 -7.23
C ALA A 126 -2.91 -1.91 -6.99
N ASP A 127 -2.70 -3.13 -7.48
CA ASP A 127 -3.62 -4.25 -7.20
C ASP A 127 -3.59 -4.67 -5.72
N VAL A 128 -2.41 -4.75 -5.11
CA VAL A 128 -2.28 -5.01 -3.66
C VAL A 128 -3.02 -3.94 -2.86
N LEU A 129 -2.80 -2.67 -3.19
CA LEU A 129 -3.42 -1.52 -2.50
C LEU A 129 -4.95 -1.54 -2.61
N ARG A 130 -5.48 -1.86 -3.79
CA ARG A 130 -6.93 -2.03 -4.01
C ARG A 130 -7.50 -3.17 -3.18
N ARG A 131 -6.81 -4.31 -3.09
CA ARG A 131 -7.21 -5.44 -2.24
C ARG A 131 -7.17 -5.06 -0.76
N ALA A 132 -6.15 -4.33 -0.34
CA ALA A 132 -5.99 -3.86 1.03
C ALA A 132 -7.07 -2.86 1.42
N GLU A 133 -7.46 -1.95 0.52
CA GLU A 133 -8.56 -1.02 0.73
C GLU A 133 -9.89 -1.74 0.97
N ALA A 134 -10.21 -2.75 0.14
CA ALA A 134 -11.40 -3.58 0.33
C ALA A 134 -11.36 -4.35 1.67
N LEU A 135 -10.17 -4.77 2.11
CA LEU A 135 -10.00 -5.36 3.44
C LEU A 135 -10.29 -4.33 4.53
N MET A 136 -9.74 -3.11 4.43
CA MET A 136 -9.99 -2.04 5.41
C MET A 136 -11.48 -1.70 5.52
N ASP A 137 -12.19 -1.59 4.39
CA ASP A 137 -13.65 -1.35 4.37
C ASP A 137 -14.44 -2.44 5.10
N ARG A 138 -13.97 -3.68 5.02
CA ARG A 138 -14.59 -4.80 5.74
C ARG A 138 -14.27 -4.76 7.24
N LEU A 139 -13.02 -4.51 7.61
CA LEU A 139 -12.61 -4.45 9.01
C LEU A 139 -13.27 -3.27 9.74
N GLU A 140 -13.36 -2.11 9.12
CA GLU A 140 -14.03 -0.94 9.71
C GLU A 140 -15.51 -1.22 9.99
N ARG A 141 -16.23 -1.89 9.07
CA ARG A 141 -17.63 -2.31 9.31
C ARG A 141 -17.76 -3.24 10.51
N MET A 142 -16.81 -4.16 10.69
CA MET A 142 -16.79 -5.06 11.85
C MET A 142 -16.59 -4.32 13.17
N VAL A 143 -15.74 -3.27 13.19
CA VAL A 143 -15.51 -2.44 14.38
C VAL A 143 -16.71 -1.57 14.70
N SER A 144 -17.31 -0.94 13.69
CA SER A 144 -18.47 -0.05 13.86
C SER A 144 -19.78 -0.79 14.20
N GLY A 145 -19.81 -2.13 14.14
CA GLY A 145 -21.02 -2.92 14.39
C GLY A 145 -22.09 -2.78 13.31
N ALA A 146 -21.71 -2.31 12.11
CA ALA A 146 -22.62 -2.23 10.97
C ALA A 146 -22.77 -3.64 10.37
N GLU A 147 -23.89 -4.30 10.67
CA GLU A 147 -24.24 -5.62 10.14
C GLU A 147 -24.19 -5.63 8.60
N THR A 148 -23.49 -6.62 8.02
CA THR A 148 -23.58 -6.91 6.58
C THR A 148 -25.02 -7.33 6.25
N PRO A 149 -25.71 -6.69 5.28
CA PRO A 149 -26.97 -7.21 4.79
C PRO A 149 -26.69 -8.56 4.12
N THR A 150 -27.32 -9.60 4.63
CA THR A 150 -27.40 -10.96 4.05
C THR A 150 -28.08 -10.95 2.69
#